data_AF-A0A7W9T9N6-F1
#
_entry.id   AF-A0A7W9T9N6-F1
#
_cell.length_a   1.000
_cell.length_b   1.000
_cell.length_c   1.000
_cell.angle_alpha   90.00
_cell.angle_beta   90.00
_cell.angle_gamma   90.00
#
_symmetry.space_group_name_H-M   'P 1'
#
loop_
_entity.id
_entity.type
_entity.pdbx_description
1 polymer ?
#
loop_
_entity_poly.entity_id
_entity_poly.type
_entity_poly.pdbx_seq_one_letter_code
_entity_poly.pdbx_strand_id
1 'polypeptide(L)'
;MNYDLLLVGPPVPPASLAEALLKAVRTEGADVDVADQDDDQSRRDWSAPVLCGYIRLRGDLSMSLEIYVADALVNEAPTEPELARRLARSLGIPVLFPAEAELPPSDRTCG
;
A
#
# COMPACT_ATOMS: atom_id res chain seq x y z
N MET A 1 5.95 -7.73 7.07
CA MET A 1 6.47 -7.03 5.85
C MET A 1 5.70 -5.73 5.67
N ASN A 2 6.36 -4.64 5.27
CA ASN A 2 5.71 -3.33 5.07
C ASN A 2 5.80 -2.92 3.60
N TYR A 3 4.80 -2.17 3.13
CA TYR A 3 4.72 -1.60 1.79
C TYR A 3 4.28 -0.15 1.85
N ASP A 4 4.88 0.69 1.02
CA ASP A 4 4.61 2.11 0.92
C ASP A 4 4.15 2.43 -0.50
N LEU A 5 2.86 2.71 -0.67
CA LEU A 5 2.25 2.91 -1.99
C LEU A 5 1.57 4.27 -2.12
N LEU A 6 1.56 4.83 -3.33
CA LEU A 6 0.84 6.07 -3.65
C LEU A 6 -0.22 5.81 -4.72
N LEU A 7 -1.42 6.33 -4.50
CA LEU A 7 -2.51 6.28 -5.47
C LEU A 7 -2.58 7.59 -6.27
N VAL A 8 -2.73 7.47 -7.59
CA VAL A 8 -2.90 8.59 -8.52
C VAL A 8 -4.37 8.73 -8.90
N GLY A 9 -4.85 9.96 -9.02
CA GLY A 9 -6.24 10.25 -9.44
C GLY A 9 -7.18 10.46 -8.26
N PRO A 10 -8.50 10.20 -8.39
CA PRO A 10 -9.46 10.47 -7.32
C PRO A 10 -9.29 9.53 -6.11
N PRO A 11 -9.64 9.97 -4.89
CA PRO A 11 -9.55 9.14 -3.70
C PRO A 11 -10.47 7.93 -3.79
N VAL A 12 -9.93 6.77 -3.40
CA VAL A 12 -10.63 5.49 -3.44
C VAL A 12 -11.40 5.28 -2.12
N PRO A 13 -12.64 4.79 -2.16
CA PRO A 13 -13.37 4.44 -0.94
C PRO A 13 -12.64 3.34 -0.13
N PRO A 14 -12.59 3.43 1.22
CA PRO A 14 -11.88 2.44 2.05
C PRO A 14 -12.34 1.00 1.83
N ALA A 15 -13.65 0.78 1.62
CA ALA A 15 -14.19 -0.54 1.33
C ALA A 15 -13.64 -1.14 0.01
N SER A 16 -13.54 -0.31 -1.04
CA SER A 16 -12.95 -0.74 -2.31
C SER A 16 -11.46 -1.02 -2.18
N LEU A 17 -10.76 -0.26 -1.33
CA LEU A 17 -9.35 -0.50 -1.03
C LEU A 17 -9.16 -1.81 -0.25
N ALA A 18 -10.00 -2.11 0.74
CA ALA A 18 -9.98 -3.37 1.48
C ALA A 18 -10.18 -4.58 0.56
N GLU A 19 -11.19 -4.53 -0.31
CA GLU A 19 -11.43 -5.60 -1.29
C GLU A 19 -10.27 -5.77 -2.27
N ALA A 20 -9.67 -4.67 -2.72
CA ALA A 20 -8.53 -4.71 -3.62
C ALA A 20 -7.29 -5.30 -2.94
N LEU A 21 -7.02 -4.94 -1.68
CA LEU A 21 -5.92 -5.48 -0.88
C LEU A 21 -6.09 -6.97 -0.63
N LEU A 22 -7.29 -7.42 -0.24
CA LEU A 22 -7.59 -8.84 -0.06
C LEU A 22 -7.25 -9.65 -1.33
N LYS A 23 -7.67 -9.16 -2.49
CA LYS A 23 -7.38 -9.78 -3.80
C LYS A 23 -5.90 -9.71 -4.16
N ALA A 24 -5.22 -8.62 -3.81
CA ALA A 24 -3.82 -8.38 -4.20
C ALA A 24 -2.84 -9.20 -3.37
N VAL A 25 -3.09 -9.33 -2.06
CA VAL A 25 -2.28 -10.16 -1.14
C VAL A 25 -2.54 -11.66 -1.35
N ARG A 26 -3.67 -12.03 -1.99
CA ARG A 26 -4.06 -13.41 -2.36
C ARG A 26 -4.18 -14.37 -1.17
N THR A 27 -4.46 -13.84 0.00
CA THR A 27 -4.63 -14.64 1.21
C THR A 27 -6.11 -14.94 1.40
N GLU A 28 -6.52 -16.14 0.98
CA GLU A 28 -7.89 -16.62 1.22
C GLU A 28 -8.19 -16.61 2.73
N GLY A 29 -9.23 -15.88 3.13
CA GLY A 29 -9.67 -15.81 4.53
C GLY A 29 -8.85 -14.91 5.44
N ALA A 30 -7.88 -14.14 4.92
CA ALA A 30 -7.23 -13.09 5.71
C ALA A 30 -8.19 -11.91 5.94
N ASP A 31 -8.22 -11.41 7.17
CA ASP A 31 -8.89 -10.15 7.46
C ASP A 31 -8.02 -8.96 7.05
N VAL A 32 -8.66 -7.91 6.55
CA VAL A 32 -7.99 -6.69 6.10
C VAL A 32 -8.63 -5.50 6.77
N ASP A 33 -7.88 -4.87 7.67
CA ASP A 33 -8.26 -3.60 8.28
C ASP A 33 -7.73 -2.45 7.42
N VAL A 34 -8.62 -1.51 7.06
CA VAL A 34 -8.28 -0.29 6.33
C VAL A 34 -8.80 0.92 7.11
N ALA A 35 -7.88 1.79 7.55
CA ALA A 35 -8.21 2.94 8.37
C ALA A 35 -7.49 4.21 7.89
N ASP A 36 -8.17 5.35 8.01
CA ASP A 36 -7.59 6.67 7.84
C ASP A 36 -6.62 6.92 9.01
N GLN A 37 -5.34 7.20 8.74
CA GLN A 37 -4.35 7.44 9.80
C GLN A 37 -4.60 8.74 10.57
N ASP A 38 -5.31 9.69 9.96
CA ASP A 38 -5.62 10.99 10.57
C ASP A 38 -6.95 10.97 11.37
N ASP A 39 -7.70 9.87 11.36
CA ASP A 39 -8.97 9.71 12.08
C ASP A 39 -8.82 8.89 13.38
N ASP A 40 -9.92 8.65 14.09
CA ASP A 40 -9.96 7.88 15.33
C ASP A 40 -9.54 6.41 15.12
N GLN A 41 -8.38 6.06 15.68
CA GLN A 41 -7.78 4.73 15.60
C GLN A 41 -8.40 3.70 16.57
N SER A 42 -9.33 4.10 17.46
CA SER A 42 -9.92 3.21 18.47
C SER A 42 -10.77 2.08 17.89
N ARG A 43 -11.26 2.27 16.65
CA ARG A 43 -12.09 1.30 15.92
C ARG A 43 -11.30 0.34 15.05
N ARG A 44 -9.98 0.51 14.99
CA ARG A 44 -9.10 -0.27 14.12
C ARG A 44 -8.95 -1.69 14.65
N ASP A 45 -9.05 -2.67 13.76
CA ASP A 45 -8.77 -4.06 14.13
C ASP A 45 -7.28 -4.36 14.02
N TRP A 46 -6.56 -4.10 15.09
CA TRP A 46 -5.13 -4.39 15.20
C TRP A 46 -4.79 -5.89 15.18
N SER A 47 -5.79 -6.78 15.27
CA SER A 47 -5.60 -8.23 15.16
C SER A 47 -5.69 -8.74 13.73
N ALA A 48 -6.12 -7.90 12.78
CA ALA A 48 -6.17 -8.26 11.38
C ALA A 48 -4.76 -8.53 10.84
N PRO A 49 -4.55 -9.60 10.07
CA PRO A 49 -3.23 -9.98 9.57
C PRO A 49 -2.72 -9.04 8.47
N VAL A 50 -3.59 -8.23 7.86
CA VAL A 50 -3.23 -7.16 6.94
C VAL A 50 -3.83 -5.86 7.48
N LEU A 51 -2.96 -4.89 7.75
CA LEU A 51 -3.33 -3.55 8.21
C LEU A 51 -2.96 -2.55 7.13
N CYS A 52 -3.89 -1.71 6.70
CA CYS A 52 -3.63 -0.61 5.78
C CYS A 52 -4.01 0.71 6.46
N GLY A 53 -2.99 1.51 6.79
CA GLY A 53 -3.18 2.91 7.09
C GLY A 53 -3.19 3.70 5.78
N TYR A 54 -4.10 4.65 5.64
CA TYR A 54 -4.03 5.60 4.54
C TYR A 54 -4.08 7.05 5.04
N ILE A 55 -3.42 7.94 4.32
CA ILE A 55 -3.61 9.40 4.44
C ILE A 55 -4.13 9.97 3.13
N ARG A 56 -4.94 11.02 3.19
CA ARG A 56 -5.43 11.73 2.01
C ARG A 56 -4.44 12.83 1.60
N LEU A 57 -4.00 12.76 0.35
CA LEU A 57 -3.12 13.74 -0.25
C LEU A 57 -3.91 14.77 -1.08
N ARG A 58 -3.21 15.81 -1.54
CA ARG A 58 -3.75 16.85 -2.43
C ARG A 58 -2.93 16.91 -3.70
N GLY A 59 -3.59 17.17 -4.83
CA GLY A 59 -2.97 17.26 -6.15
C GLY A 59 -3.19 15.99 -6.97
N ASP A 60 -2.20 15.60 -7.76
CA ASP A 60 -2.29 14.44 -8.65
C ASP A 60 -2.25 13.10 -7.90
N LEU A 61 -1.68 13.11 -6.70
CA LEU A 61 -1.73 12.02 -5.73
C LEU A 61 -2.93 12.20 -4.82
N SER A 62 -3.76 11.17 -4.66
CA SER A 62 -4.92 11.21 -3.77
C SER A 62 -4.69 10.59 -2.43
N MET A 63 -3.88 9.53 -2.36
CA MET A 63 -3.70 8.77 -1.12
C MET A 63 -2.28 8.24 -1.02
N SER A 64 -1.73 8.25 0.18
CA SER A 64 -0.57 7.43 0.56
C SER A 64 -1.06 6.28 1.41
N LEU A 65 -0.53 5.08 1.15
CA LEU A 65 -0.90 3.85 1.82
C LEU A 65 0.33 3.28 2.51
N GLU A 66 0.18 2.99 3.79
CA GLU A 66 1.13 2.22 4.59
C GLU A 66 0.50 0.88 4.90
N ILE A 67 1.02 -0.19 4.29
CA ILE A 67 0.44 -1.53 4.39
C ILE A 67 1.39 -2.43 5.16
N TYR A 68 0.91 -2.97 6.27
CA TYR A 68 1.58 -3.98 7.06
C TYR A 68 0.94 -5.34 6.83
N VAL A 69 1.77 -6.33 6.50
CA VAL A 69 1.39 -7.75 6.44
C VAL A 69 2.10 -8.50 7.55
N ALA A 70 1.32 -9.17 8.39
CA ALA A 70 1.80 -9.94 9.52
C ALA A 70 2.79 -11.04 9.10
N ASP A 71 3.76 -11.33 9.97
CA ASP A 71 4.86 -12.25 9.68
C ASP A 71 4.41 -13.66 9.28
N ALA A 72 3.26 -14.11 9.79
CA ALA A 72 2.65 -15.39 9.43
C ALA A 72 2.32 -15.51 7.93
N LEU A 73 2.06 -14.40 7.24
CA LEU A 73 1.71 -14.35 5.82
C LEU A 73 2.87 -13.93 4.92
N VAL A 74 4.03 -13.58 5.47
CA VAL A 74 5.15 -12.98 4.72
C VAL A 74 5.68 -13.88 3.61
N ASN A 75 5.67 -15.20 3.80
CA ASN A 75 6.16 -16.14 2.78
C ASN A 75 5.24 -16.21 1.53
N GLU A 76 3.98 -15.82 1.68
CA GLU A 76 2.98 -15.81 0.60
C GLU A 76 2.72 -14.41 0.05
N ALA A 77 3.17 -13.38 0.78
CA ALA A 77 2.97 -12.00 0.43
C ALA A 77 3.75 -11.62 -0.85
N PRO A 78 3.12 -10.87 -1.78
CA PRO A 78 3.80 -10.41 -2.99
C PRO A 78 4.95 -9.44 -2.68
N THR A 79 5.89 -9.29 -3.61
CA THR A 79 6.85 -8.18 -3.56
C THR A 79 6.11 -6.84 -3.71
N GLU A 80 6.72 -5.75 -3.26
CA GLU A 80 6.12 -4.42 -3.34
C GLU A 80 5.73 -3.99 -4.77
N PRO A 81 6.57 -4.17 -5.80
CA PRO A 81 6.18 -3.89 -7.18
C PRO A 81 5.01 -4.77 -7.66
N GLU A 82 4.94 -6.03 -7.22
CA GLU A 82 3.87 -6.95 -7.58
C GLU A 82 2.56 -6.58 -6.88
N LEU A 83 2.62 -6.16 -5.61
CA LEU A 83 1.47 -5.66 -4.86
C LEU A 83 0.89 -4.40 -5.55
N ALA A 84 1.75 -3.45 -5.90
CA ALA A 84 1.36 -2.23 -6.61
C ALA A 84 0.69 -2.55 -7.96
N ARG A 85 1.25 -3.49 -8.75
CA ARG A 85 0.66 -3.94 -10.01
C ARG A 85 -0.72 -4.57 -9.83
N ARG A 86 -0.89 -5.43 -8.81
CA ARG A 86 -2.18 -6.06 -8.52
C ARG A 86 -3.23 -5.06 -8.08
N LEU A 87 -2.86 -4.12 -7.20
CA LEU A 87 -3.74 -3.04 -6.77
C LEU A 87 -4.14 -2.14 -7.94
N ALA A 88 -3.19 -1.74 -8.78
CA ALA A 88 -3.47 -0.94 -9.96
C ALA A 88 -4.47 -1.62 -10.89
N ARG A 89 -4.29 -2.93 -11.12
CA ARG A 89 -5.22 -3.73 -11.92
C ARG A 89 -6.61 -3.87 -11.27
N SER A 90 -6.68 -4.00 -9.95
CA SER A 90 -7.95 -4.16 -9.23
C SER A 90 -8.74 -2.85 -9.14
N LEU A 91 -8.06 -1.74 -8.93
CA LEU A 91 -8.66 -0.41 -8.75
C LEU A 91 -8.86 0.34 -10.07
N GLY A 92 -8.16 -0.08 -11.13
CA GLY A 92 -8.19 0.59 -12.44
C GLY A 92 -7.49 1.96 -12.43
N ILE A 93 -6.59 2.20 -11.48
CA ILE A 93 -5.83 3.45 -11.32
C ILE A 93 -4.33 3.18 -11.24
N PRO A 94 -3.47 4.14 -11.59
CA PRO A 94 -2.04 4.01 -11.38
C PRO A 94 -1.70 3.95 -9.88
N VAL A 95 -0.82 3.01 -9.53
CA VAL A 95 -0.26 2.85 -8.18
C VAL A 95 1.25 2.98 -8.29
N LEU A 96 1.83 3.91 -7.54
CA LEU A 96 3.27 4.10 -7.46
C LEU A 96 3.81 3.34 -6.26
N PHE A 97 5.03 2.85 -6.40
CA PHE A 97 5.81 2.21 -5.34
C PHE A 97 7.23 2.79 -5.37
N PRO A 98 7.96 2.80 -4.26
CA PRO A 98 9.33 3.25 -4.23
C PRO A 98 10.17 2.41 -5.20
N ALA A 99 10.88 3.08 -6.11
CA ALA A 99 11.89 2.40 -6.91
C ALA A 99 13.01 1.96 -5.97
N GLU A 100 13.44 0.70 -6.07
CA GLU A 100 14.74 0.28 -5.54
C GLU A 100 15.81 1.05 -6.30
N ALA A 101 16.20 2.18 -5.76
CA ALA A 101 17.18 3.02 -6.40
C ALA A 101 18.56 2.39 -6.18
N GLU A 102 19.03 1.63 -7.18
CA GLU A 102 20.46 1.61 -7.47
C GLU A 102 20.84 3.02 -7.93
N LEU A 103 20.87 3.98 -7.00
CA LEU A 103 21.37 5.31 -7.28
C LEU A 103 22.81 5.14 -7.74
N PRO A 104 23.18 5.61 -8.95
CA PRO A 104 24.59 5.64 -9.31
C PRO A 104 25.34 6.45 -8.24
N PRO A 105 26.56 6.04 -7.87
CA PRO A 105 27.35 6.81 -6.91
C PRO A 105 27.45 8.24 -7.40
N SER A 106 27.13 9.19 -6.52
CA SER A 106 27.20 10.61 -6.83
C SER A 106 28.67 11.01 -6.94
N ASP A 107 29.30 10.77 -8.08
CA ASP A 107 30.65 11.23 -8.35
C ASP A 107 30.62 12.75 -8.56
N ARG A 108 30.74 13.49 -7.46
CA ARG A 108 30.99 14.93 -7.47
C ARG A 108 32.46 15.16 -7.79
N THR A 109 32.81 15.01 -9.06
CA THR A 109 34.07 15.55 -9.60
C THR A 109 33.79 16.40 -10.84
N CYS A 110 33.22 17.59 -10.63
CA CYS A 110 33.53 18.73 -11.49
C CYS A 110 34.74 19.44 -10.87
N GLY A 111 35.93 19.12 -11.38
CA GLY A 111 37.14 19.95 -11.25
C GLY A 111 37.33 20.78 -12.52
#